data_AF-A0A4S4E980-F1
#
_entry.id   AF-A0A4S4E980-F1
#
_cell.length_a   1.000
_cell.length_b   1.000
_cell.length_c   1.000
_cell.angle_alpha   90.00
_cell.angle_beta   90.00
_cell.angle_gamma   90.00
#
_symmetry.space_group_name_H-M   'P 1'
#
loop_
_entity.id
_entity.type
_entity.pdbx_description
1 polymer ?
#
loop_
_entity_poly.entity_id
_entity_poly.type
_entity_poly.pdbx_seq_one_letter_code
_entity_poly.pdbx_strand_id
1 'polypeptide(L)'
;MGKNPVKYSVVDTFTDSPFKGNPAAVCLLDEERDDDEWFQTVASEFNLPMTCFLTWITDSESETHDSSHSSTNPRFRLRWFTPATQVKLCGHGTLAASHFLFTSGLVNADKIEFLTLFGVLIAKRVPESQDCVLIELDLPIVPLSNFDSAEVPSISKALGGASVIELKITTTEEDLIVVLPSGKAVTDLQPQFDEIQRCPGRGVIITGPAPPGSGFDFFSRVFGPKMGINEDLVTGSAHCALAGYWSKKLGKCDFVAYQASARGGILNLHLDEKTQRVLLRGKAITVMEASHFLFTYGLVNADKIEFLTLFGVLIGKRVSESQECVLIELDLPIVPLSDFDSAEVPSISKVLSGASVIGLKITTTEEDLIVVLPSGKAVADLQPQFDEIRGCLGKAVIITGSAPPESGFDFFSRVFDPKMGINEDLVTGSAHCAIAGYWSKKLGKCDFVAYQASARGGILNLHLDEKTQRVLLRGKGITVMEVPRADFDSAEVPSIFKALSGASVIDLKITTTEEDLIDIVTGTAHCALAGYWSKKLGKCDFAAYQASARGGILNLHLDEKTQRVLLRGKAITVMEGSLLV
;
A
#
# COMPACT_ATOMS: atom_id res chain seq x y z
N MET A 1 12.23 11.28 30.49
CA MET A 1 11.45 12.45 30.02
C MET A 1 10.46 11.93 29.00
N GLY A 2 9.16 12.03 29.27
CA GLY A 2 8.14 11.65 28.30
C GLY A 2 8.25 12.61 27.12
N LYS A 3 8.47 12.08 25.92
CA LYS A 3 8.54 12.89 24.71
C LYS A 3 7.10 13.07 24.20
N ASN A 4 6.67 14.32 24.05
CA ASN A 4 5.29 14.66 23.65
C ASN A 4 4.96 14.10 22.25
N PRO A 5 3.71 13.72 21.98
CA PRO A 5 3.32 13.32 20.64
C PRO A 5 3.55 14.44 19.62
N VAL A 6 4.11 14.11 18.45
CA VAL A 6 4.27 15.02 17.32
C VAL A 6 2.96 15.06 16.54
N LYS A 7 2.38 16.25 16.35
CA LYS A 7 1.17 16.40 15.52
C LYS A 7 1.51 16.13 14.07
N TYR A 8 0.66 15.35 13.39
CA TYR A 8 0.78 15.16 11.96
C TYR A 8 -0.57 15.10 11.26
N SER A 9 -0.54 15.37 9.97
CA SER A 9 -1.66 15.16 9.04
C SER A 9 -1.19 14.45 7.79
N VAL A 10 -2.07 13.66 7.17
CA VAL A 10 -1.86 13.18 5.80
C VAL A 10 -2.72 14.04 4.88
N VAL A 11 -2.09 14.65 3.89
CA VAL A 11 -2.72 15.59 2.97
C VAL A 11 -2.57 15.08 1.55
N ASP A 12 -3.68 14.99 0.83
CA ASP A 12 -3.71 14.72 -0.59
C ASP A 12 -3.64 16.04 -1.37
N THR A 13 -2.66 16.15 -2.25
CA THR A 13 -2.39 17.38 -3.03
C THR A 13 -2.71 17.20 -4.51
N PHE A 14 -3.00 18.30 -5.19
CA PHE A 14 -3.46 18.33 -6.59
C PHE A 14 -4.83 17.68 -6.81
N THR A 15 -5.68 17.74 -5.79
CA THR A 15 -7.03 17.18 -5.80
C THR A 15 -7.95 17.96 -4.85
N ASP A 16 -9.24 17.95 -5.12
CA ASP A 16 -10.32 18.34 -4.18
C ASP A 16 -11.10 17.12 -3.65
N SER A 17 -10.71 15.92 -4.02
CA SER A 17 -11.32 14.66 -3.58
C SER A 17 -10.32 13.82 -2.77
N PRO A 18 -10.73 13.23 -1.63
CA PRO A 18 -9.91 12.29 -0.87
C PRO A 18 -9.43 11.11 -1.73
N PHE A 19 -8.25 10.60 -1.42
CA PHE A 19 -7.63 9.41 -2.04
C PHE A 19 -7.28 9.57 -3.53
N LYS A 20 -7.31 10.82 -4.03
CA LYS A 20 -6.83 11.23 -5.35
C LYS A 20 -5.59 12.11 -5.19
N GLY A 21 -4.94 12.53 -6.26
CA GLY A 21 -3.74 13.37 -6.15
C GLY A 21 -2.52 12.64 -5.58
N ASN A 22 -1.61 13.40 -4.97
CA ASN A 22 -0.37 12.88 -4.36
C ASN A 22 -0.36 13.08 -2.84
N PRO A 23 -0.34 11.99 -2.04
CA PRO A 23 -0.37 12.07 -0.58
C PRO A 23 1.01 12.47 -0.01
N ALA A 24 1.00 13.30 1.03
CA ALA A 24 2.16 13.55 1.87
C ALA A 24 1.78 13.61 3.35
N ALA A 25 2.60 12.99 4.20
CA ALA A 25 2.54 13.24 5.64
C ALA A 25 3.19 14.60 5.95
N VAL A 26 2.59 15.37 6.85
CA VAL A 26 3.11 16.64 7.34
C VAL A 26 3.19 16.59 8.85
N CYS A 27 4.39 16.63 9.40
CA CYS A 27 4.67 16.61 10.83
C CYS A 27 5.07 18.01 11.30
N LEU A 28 4.41 18.52 12.34
CA LEU A 28 4.78 19.77 12.99
C LEU A 28 5.59 19.47 14.25
N LEU A 29 6.84 19.94 14.27
CA LEU A 29 7.75 19.79 15.40
C LEU A 29 7.79 21.06 16.25
N ASP A 30 7.84 20.87 17.58
CA ASP A 30 7.98 21.98 18.53
C ASP A 30 9.37 22.65 18.43
N GLU A 31 10.39 21.89 18.08
CA GLU A 31 11.78 22.33 17.96
C GLU A 31 12.50 21.61 16.80
N GLU A 32 13.58 22.22 16.32
CA GLU A 32 14.43 21.61 15.30
C GLU A 32 15.18 20.41 15.89
N ARG A 33 15.45 19.42 15.04
CA ARG A 33 16.22 18.23 15.43
C ARG A 33 17.42 18.10 14.53
N ASP A 34 18.56 17.80 15.14
CA ASP A 34 19.81 17.48 14.45
C ASP A 34 19.98 15.96 14.31
N ASP A 35 18.89 15.24 13.98
CA ASP A 35 18.86 13.78 13.88
C ASP A 35 18.24 13.35 12.55
N ASP A 36 19.05 13.37 11.50
CA ASP A 36 18.67 12.97 10.14
C ASP A 36 18.22 11.51 10.06
N GLU A 37 18.76 10.64 10.92
CA GLU A 37 18.36 9.24 11.01
C GLU A 37 16.92 9.10 11.53
N TRP A 38 16.54 9.91 12.52
CA TRP A 38 15.16 9.94 13.01
C TRP A 38 14.18 10.38 11.92
N PHE A 39 14.48 11.45 11.19
CA PHE A 39 13.61 11.92 10.10
C PHE A 39 13.41 10.84 9.03
N GLN A 40 14.50 10.19 8.62
CA GLN A 40 14.46 9.12 7.63
C GLN A 40 13.67 7.91 8.13
N THR A 41 13.83 7.56 9.42
CA THR A 41 13.09 6.45 10.05
C THR A 41 11.59 6.72 10.07
N VAL A 42 11.18 7.92 10.47
CA VAL A 42 9.76 8.30 10.49
C VAL A 42 9.17 8.34 9.08
N ALA A 43 9.91 8.87 8.10
CA ALA A 43 9.46 8.88 6.71
C ALA A 43 9.30 7.46 6.14
N SER A 44 10.22 6.55 6.49
CA SER A 44 10.11 5.14 6.15
C SER A 44 8.92 4.46 6.81
N GLU A 45 8.59 4.84 8.06
CA GLU A 45 7.44 4.30 8.78
C GLU A 45 6.12 4.68 8.11
N PHE A 46 5.95 5.95 7.73
CA PHE A 46 4.79 6.40 6.95
C PHE A 46 4.67 5.70 5.60
N ASN A 47 5.82 5.43 4.95
CA ASN A 47 5.90 4.81 3.64
C ASN A 47 5.03 5.50 2.56
N LEU A 48 4.84 6.81 2.69
CA LEU A 48 4.19 7.65 1.69
C LEU A 48 5.23 8.21 0.70
N PRO A 49 4.82 8.70 -0.48
CA PRO A 49 5.71 9.35 -1.43
C PRO A 49 6.57 10.44 -0.78
N MET A 50 6.01 11.17 0.20
CA MET A 50 6.74 12.17 0.95
C MET A 50 6.26 12.33 2.39
N THR A 51 7.22 12.55 3.28
CA THR A 51 7.02 13.05 4.64
C THR A 51 7.69 14.41 4.79
N CYS A 52 6.93 15.39 5.25
CA CYS A 52 7.33 16.77 5.43
C CYS A 52 7.49 17.05 6.92
N PHE A 53 8.59 17.67 7.32
CA PHE A 53 8.81 18.10 8.69
C PHE A 53 8.90 19.62 8.75
N LEU A 54 8.01 20.21 9.55
CA LEU A 54 7.90 21.64 9.79
C LEU A 54 8.41 21.99 11.17
N THR A 55 9.24 23.03 11.25
CA THR A 55 9.63 23.66 12.50
C THR A 55 9.42 25.17 12.39
N TRP A 56 8.80 25.76 13.40
CA TRP A 56 8.57 27.20 13.45
C TRP A 56 9.90 27.97 13.58
N ILE A 57 10.07 29.07 12.85
CA ILE A 57 11.22 29.99 13.03
C ILE A 57 10.72 31.22 13.79
N THR A 58 11.24 31.45 14.99
CA THR A 58 10.92 32.64 15.79
C THR A 58 11.76 33.84 15.37
N ASP A 59 11.26 35.05 15.60
CA ASP A 59 11.91 36.30 15.18
C ASP A 59 13.37 36.44 15.68
N SER A 60 13.70 35.87 16.84
CA SER A 60 15.05 35.85 17.40
C SER A 60 16.08 35.06 16.56
N GLU A 61 15.66 34.08 15.76
CA GLU A 61 16.53 33.32 14.85
C GLU A 61 16.65 33.99 13.47
N SER A 62 15.80 34.97 13.17
CA SER A 62 15.76 35.65 11.87
C SER A 62 16.87 36.69 11.69
N GLU A 63 17.47 37.17 12.79
CA GLU A 63 18.49 38.23 12.77
C GLU A 63 19.87 37.77 12.30
N THR A 64 20.13 36.44 12.23
CA THR A 64 21.46 35.88 11.91
C THR A 64 21.68 35.58 10.43
N HIS A 65 20.64 35.67 9.59
CA HIS A 65 20.73 35.39 8.16
C HIS A 65 20.04 36.49 7.32
N ASP A 66 20.87 37.40 6.80
CA ASP A 66 20.59 38.40 5.77
C ASP A 66 19.53 39.47 6.14
N SER A 67 20.02 40.62 6.62
CA SER A 67 19.24 41.81 6.99
C SER A 67 18.63 42.57 5.79
N SER A 68 18.63 41.99 4.59
CA SER A 68 18.03 42.59 3.38
C SER A 68 16.54 42.26 3.16
N HIS A 69 15.94 41.35 3.95
CA HIS A 69 14.53 40.98 3.83
C HIS A 69 13.82 40.90 5.20
N SER A 70 13.35 42.04 5.70
CA SER A 70 12.33 42.08 6.77
C SER A 70 10.98 41.67 6.17
N SER A 71 10.73 40.36 6.10
CA SER A 71 9.42 39.82 5.74
C SER A 71 8.56 39.70 7.00
N THR A 72 7.31 40.17 6.93
CA THR A 72 6.29 40.00 8.00
C THR A 72 5.54 38.67 7.90
N ASN A 73 5.88 37.83 6.91
CA ASN A 73 5.23 36.53 6.74
C ASN A 73 5.76 35.51 7.75
N PRO A 74 4.92 34.57 8.22
CA PRO A 74 5.38 33.47 9.05
C PRO A 74 6.38 32.60 8.30
N ARG A 75 7.47 32.22 8.99
CA ARG A 75 8.58 31.46 8.44
C ARG A 75 8.70 30.10 9.13
N PHE A 76 8.94 29.07 8.33
CA PHE A 76 9.15 27.70 8.81
C PHE A 76 10.38 27.10 8.16
N ARG A 77 11.12 26.26 8.89
CA ARG A 77 12.02 25.31 8.26
C ARG A 77 11.18 24.15 7.73
N LEU A 78 11.45 23.73 6.50
CA LEU A 78 10.76 22.62 5.85
C LEU A 78 11.77 21.64 5.26
N ARG A 79 11.66 20.39 5.69
CA ARG A 79 12.46 19.26 5.19
C ARG A 79 11.55 18.19 4.60
N TRP A 80 11.98 17.55 3.53
CA TRP A 80 11.22 16.51 2.83
C TRP A 80 12.01 15.23 2.75
N PHE A 81 11.36 14.13 3.11
CA PHE A 81 11.95 12.80 3.08
C PHE A 81 11.02 11.84 2.34
N THR A 82 11.59 11.16 1.35
CA THR A 82 11.03 9.91 0.85
C THR A 82 11.31 8.79 1.87
N PRO A 83 10.73 7.59 1.72
CA PRO A 83 11.06 6.46 2.59
C PRO A 83 12.55 6.06 2.55
N ALA A 84 13.31 6.49 1.54
CA ALA A 84 14.71 6.12 1.35
C ALA A 84 15.72 7.26 1.55
N THR A 85 15.34 8.52 1.29
CA THR A 85 16.28 9.65 1.34
C THR A 85 15.60 11.02 1.49
N GLN A 86 16.35 12.00 2.01
CA GLN A 86 15.97 13.41 1.98
C GLN A 86 16.06 13.98 0.56
N VAL A 87 15.09 14.80 0.16
CA VAL A 87 15.12 15.52 -1.12
C VAL A 87 15.30 17.02 -0.91
N LYS A 88 15.97 17.69 -1.87
CA LYS A 88 16.26 19.13 -1.78
C LYS A 88 15.06 20.02 -2.10
N LEU A 89 14.14 19.55 -2.94
CA LEU A 89 12.97 20.31 -3.40
C LEU A 89 11.81 19.33 -3.66
N CYS A 90 10.62 19.65 -3.15
CA CYS A 90 9.42 18.85 -3.39
C CYS A 90 8.17 19.74 -3.51
N GLY A 91 7.63 19.91 -4.71
CA GLY A 91 6.45 20.75 -4.92
C GLY A 91 5.20 20.25 -4.18
N HIS A 92 4.88 18.95 -4.28
CA HIS A 92 3.68 18.38 -3.65
C HIS A 92 3.79 18.41 -2.12
N GLY A 93 4.96 18.12 -1.56
CA GLY A 93 5.22 18.22 -0.13
C GLY A 93 5.12 19.65 0.39
N THR A 94 5.63 20.65 -0.35
CA THR A 94 5.43 22.07 -0.01
C THR A 94 3.95 22.44 -0.02
N LEU A 95 3.19 21.96 -1.01
CA LEU A 95 1.77 22.23 -1.11
C LEU A 95 0.99 21.61 0.07
N ALA A 96 1.33 20.37 0.45
CA ALA A 96 0.78 19.70 1.62
C ALA A 96 1.07 20.45 2.92
N ALA A 97 2.34 20.84 3.13
CA ALA A 97 2.76 21.61 4.29
C ALA A 97 2.06 22.98 4.37
N SER A 98 1.89 23.64 3.23
CA SER A 98 1.16 24.90 3.12
C SER A 98 -0.31 24.72 3.47
N HIS A 99 -0.96 23.66 2.96
CA HIS A 99 -2.34 23.33 3.27
C HIS A 99 -2.52 23.14 4.77
N PHE A 100 -1.70 22.28 5.37
CA PHE A 100 -1.70 22.03 6.82
C PHE A 100 -1.60 23.34 7.63
N LEU A 101 -0.66 24.22 7.29
CA LEU A 101 -0.49 25.49 8.02
C LEU A 101 -1.67 26.44 7.80
N PHE A 102 -2.19 26.52 6.58
CA PHE A 102 -3.33 27.37 6.25
C PHE A 102 -4.65 26.92 6.90
N THR A 103 -4.84 25.61 7.11
CA THR A 103 -6.08 25.05 7.69
C THR A 103 -5.98 24.79 9.19
N SER A 104 -4.78 24.66 9.76
CA SER A 104 -4.57 24.42 11.20
C SER A 104 -4.95 25.58 12.13
N GLY A 105 -5.17 26.78 11.59
CA GLY A 105 -5.36 28.01 12.39
C GLY A 105 -4.09 28.55 13.04
N LEU A 106 -2.91 27.96 12.79
CA LEU A 106 -1.62 28.41 13.32
C LEU A 106 -1.08 29.65 12.61
N VAL A 107 -1.51 29.88 11.37
CA VAL A 107 -1.08 31.00 10.53
C VAL A 107 -2.27 31.88 10.17
N ASN A 108 -2.17 33.17 10.47
CA ASN A 108 -3.11 34.20 10.02
C ASN A 108 -2.45 35.08 8.95
N ALA A 109 -2.06 34.48 7.83
CA ALA A 109 -1.45 35.15 6.69
C ALA A 109 -1.81 34.43 5.39
N ASP A 110 -1.79 35.16 4.28
CA ASP A 110 -2.02 34.60 2.94
C ASP A 110 -0.72 34.07 2.30
N LYS A 111 0.43 34.27 2.94
CA LYS A 111 1.74 33.84 2.47
C LYS A 111 2.52 33.17 3.58
N ILE A 112 3.25 32.12 3.23
CA ILE A 112 4.17 31.41 4.11
C ILE A 112 5.52 31.29 3.41
N GLU A 113 6.58 31.49 4.17
CA GLU A 113 7.96 31.31 3.71
C GLU A 113 8.57 30.05 4.32
N PHE A 114 9.09 29.18 3.46
CA PHE A 114 9.77 27.96 3.86
C PHE A 114 11.26 28.08 3.61
N LEU A 115 12.07 27.97 4.66
CA LEU A 115 13.51 27.81 4.55
C LEU A 115 13.82 26.33 4.30
N THR A 116 14.51 26.06 3.20
CA THR A 116 14.72 24.70 2.69
C THR A 116 16.15 24.58 2.16
N LEU A 117 16.61 23.35 1.86
CA LEU A 117 17.92 23.14 1.24
C LEU A 117 18.03 23.72 -0.18
N PHE A 118 16.89 23.96 -0.85
CA PHE A 118 16.85 24.62 -2.15
C PHE A 118 16.89 26.15 -2.04
N GLY A 119 16.71 26.70 -0.83
CA GLY A 119 16.52 28.13 -0.58
C GLY A 119 15.13 28.44 -0.03
N VAL A 120 14.73 29.70 -0.11
CA VAL A 120 13.41 30.14 0.37
C VAL A 120 12.34 29.82 -0.69
N LEU A 121 11.32 29.05 -0.30
CA LEU A 121 10.12 28.83 -1.10
C LEU A 121 8.96 29.65 -0.53
N ILE A 122 8.14 30.21 -1.41
CA ILE A 122 6.96 31.00 -1.03
C ILE A 122 5.72 30.23 -1.46
N ALA A 123 4.82 30.00 -0.51
CA ALA A 123 3.48 29.50 -0.78
C ALA A 123 2.46 30.61 -0.51
N LYS A 124 1.52 30.76 -1.43
CA LYS A 124 0.44 31.75 -1.32
C LYS A 124 -0.92 31.05 -1.37
N ARG A 125 -1.80 31.46 -0.46
CA ARG A 125 -3.23 31.11 -0.52
C ARG A 125 -3.89 31.90 -1.64
N VAL A 126 -4.57 31.21 -2.55
CA VAL A 126 -5.38 31.83 -3.59
C VAL A 126 -6.86 31.70 -3.20
N PRO A 127 -7.61 32.81 -3.09
CA PRO A 127 -9.03 32.75 -2.79
C PRO A 127 -9.80 32.03 -3.90
N GLU A 128 -10.53 30.96 -3.57
CA GLU A 128 -11.39 30.22 -4.53
C GLU A 128 -12.77 29.92 -3.92
N SER A 129 -12.82 29.24 -2.77
CA SER A 129 -14.06 28.92 -2.02
C SER A 129 -13.75 28.69 -0.53
N GLN A 130 -14.77 28.54 0.33
CA GLN A 130 -14.57 28.33 1.78
C GLN A 130 -14.02 26.93 2.14
N ASP A 131 -14.30 25.90 1.33
CA ASP A 131 -14.08 24.50 1.72
C ASP A 131 -12.86 23.84 1.05
N CYS A 132 -12.23 24.49 0.07
CA CYS A 132 -11.03 24.00 -0.61
C CYS A 132 -10.02 25.12 -0.79
N VAL A 133 -8.80 24.90 -0.30
CA VAL A 133 -7.71 25.89 -0.38
C VAL A 133 -6.90 25.64 -1.64
N LEU A 134 -6.96 26.58 -2.59
CA LEU A 134 -6.04 26.62 -3.71
C LEU A 134 -4.73 27.26 -3.26
N ILE A 135 -3.62 26.57 -3.49
CA ILE A 135 -2.29 27.00 -3.04
C ILE A 135 -1.42 27.21 -4.28
N GLU A 136 -0.79 28.36 -4.36
CA GLU A 136 0.17 28.74 -5.38
C GLU A 136 1.59 28.61 -4.84
N LEU A 137 2.44 27.88 -5.56
CA LEU A 137 3.87 27.81 -5.36
C LEU A 137 4.58 28.54 -6.51
N ASP A 138 5.57 29.34 -6.17
CA ASP A 138 6.38 30.05 -7.15
C ASP A 138 7.72 29.34 -7.35
N LEU A 139 7.87 28.65 -8.48
CA LEU A 139 8.99 27.74 -8.77
C LEU A 139 9.74 28.17 -10.04
N PRO A 140 11.05 27.89 -10.16
CA PRO A 140 11.76 28.14 -11.40
C PRO A 140 11.27 27.22 -12.52
N ILE A 141 11.26 27.71 -13.75
CA ILE A 141 11.08 26.86 -14.92
C ILE A 141 12.23 25.84 -15.01
N VAL A 142 11.94 24.63 -15.47
CA VAL A 142 12.99 23.62 -15.75
C VAL A 142 13.33 23.66 -17.23
N PRO A 143 14.56 24.05 -17.62
CA PRO A 143 14.95 24.13 -19.03
C PRO A 143 15.04 22.76 -19.69
N LEU A 144 14.80 22.74 -21.00
CA LEU A 144 14.81 21.55 -21.84
C LEU A 144 15.87 21.64 -22.93
N SER A 145 16.55 20.51 -23.17
CA SER A 145 17.44 20.27 -24.29
C SER A 145 16.85 19.24 -25.25
N ASN A 146 17.31 19.25 -26.50
CA ASN A 146 16.99 18.19 -27.45
C ASN A 146 17.63 16.88 -27.01
N PHE A 147 16.95 15.77 -27.27
CA PHE A 147 17.48 14.42 -27.05
C PHE A 147 17.64 13.70 -28.40
N ASP A 148 18.56 12.73 -28.47
CA ASP A 148 18.88 12.05 -29.72
C ASP A 148 17.68 11.24 -30.24
N SER A 149 17.27 11.53 -31.47
CA SER A 149 16.22 10.79 -32.18
C SER A 149 16.57 9.32 -32.44
N ALA A 150 17.86 8.94 -32.41
CA ALA A 150 18.29 7.56 -32.59
C ALA A 150 17.79 6.62 -31.47
N GLU A 151 17.47 7.16 -30.30
CA GLU A 151 16.97 6.41 -29.13
C GLU A 151 15.44 6.22 -29.16
N VAL A 152 14.73 6.75 -30.15
CA VAL A 152 13.27 6.58 -30.26
C VAL A 152 12.82 5.12 -30.26
N PRO A 153 13.45 4.18 -31.00
CA PRO A 153 13.03 2.78 -31.01
C PRO A 153 13.19 2.08 -29.66
N SER A 154 14.29 2.34 -28.93
CA SER A 154 14.56 1.76 -27.61
C SER A 154 13.56 2.28 -26.57
N ILE A 155 13.31 3.59 -26.57
CA ILE A 155 12.33 4.24 -25.69
C ILE A 155 10.90 3.77 -26.03
N SER A 156 10.54 3.71 -27.31
CA SER A 156 9.22 3.21 -27.74
C SER A 156 8.95 1.79 -27.24
N LYS A 157 9.95 0.89 -27.33
CA LYS A 157 9.86 -0.46 -26.78
C LYS A 157 9.64 -0.46 -25.27
N ALA A 158 10.40 0.35 -24.52
CA ALA A 158 10.22 0.48 -23.07
C ALA A 158 8.83 0.99 -22.68
N LEU A 159 8.19 1.74 -23.59
CA LEU A 159 6.84 2.26 -23.46
C LEU A 159 5.77 1.36 -24.12
N GLY A 160 6.04 0.06 -24.27
CA GLY A 160 5.06 -0.89 -24.79
C GLY A 160 4.74 -0.71 -26.28
N GLY A 161 5.67 -0.17 -27.07
CA GLY A 161 5.48 0.13 -28.49
C GLY A 161 4.77 1.45 -28.77
N ALA A 162 4.76 2.38 -27.81
CA ALA A 162 4.10 3.67 -27.98
C ALA A 162 4.69 4.49 -29.14
N SER A 163 3.82 5.18 -29.89
CA SER A 163 4.24 6.10 -30.95
C SER A 163 4.80 7.39 -30.36
N VAL A 164 6.12 7.53 -30.36
CA VAL A 164 6.82 8.72 -29.86
C VAL A 164 6.89 9.78 -30.95
N ILE A 165 6.44 11.00 -30.64
CA ILE A 165 6.47 12.17 -31.52
C ILE A 165 7.74 12.98 -31.35
N GLU A 166 8.15 13.19 -30.10
CA GLU A 166 9.30 14.04 -29.77
C GLU A 166 9.95 13.56 -28.47
N LEU A 167 11.28 13.70 -28.40
CA LEU A 167 12.08 13.47 -27.20
C LEU A 167 12.78 14.75 -26.77
N LYS A 168 12.75 15.04 -25.47
CA LYS A 168 13.55 16.08 -24.82
C LYS A 168 14.18 15.53 -23.55
N ILE A 169 15.11 16.27 -22.99
CA ILE A 169 15.68 15.98 -21.68
C ILE A 169 15.74 17.26 -20.84
N THR A 170 15.43 17.17 -19.56
CA THR A 170 15.61 18.29 -18.62
C THR A 170 17.09 18.53 -18.35
N THR A 171 17.50 19.77 -18.15
CA THR A 171 18.92 20.10 -17.90
C THR A 171 19.34 19.99 -16.43
N THR A 172 18.40 19.89 -15.50
CA THR A 172 18.68 19.91 -14.05
C THR A 172 18.79 18.53 -13.42
N GLU A 173 17.91 17.60 -13.80
CA GLU A 173 17.80 16.25 -13.20
C GLU A 173 17.85 15.15 -14.28
N GLU A 174 18.12 15.53 -15.53
CA GLU A 174 18.22 14.62 -16.67
C GLU A 174 16.99 13.72 -16.88
N ASP A 175 15.80 14.15 -16.46
CA ASP A 175 14.55 13.44 -16.76
C ASP A 175 14.24 13.53 -18.27
N LEU A 176 13.95 12.37 -18.87
CA LEU A 176 13.57 12.23 -20.27
C LEU A 176 12.10 12.62 -20.45
N ILE A 177 11.79 13.52 -21.38
CA ILE A 177 10.42 13.87 -21.75
C ILE A 177 10.10 13.19 -23.08
N VAL A 178 9.02 12.40 -23.08
CA VAL A 178 8.52 11.68 -24.24
C VAL A 178 7.13 12.20 -24.59
N VAL A 179 7.01 12.75 -25.80
CA VAL A 179 5.77 13.34 -26.27
C VAL A 179 5.03 12.33 -27.13
N LEU A 180 3.79 12.04 -26.76
CA LEU A 180 2.88 11.12 -27.45
C LEU A 180 1.83 11.91 -28.27
N PRO A 181 1.20 11.29 -29.27
CA PRO A 181 0.29 11.99 -30.19
C PRO A 181 -0.99 12.51 -29.53
N SER A 182 -1.40 11.97 -28.37
CA SER A 182 -2.64 12.38 -27.70
C SER A 182 -2.61 12.04 -26.21
N GLY A 183 -3.44 12.72 -25.42
CA GLY A 183 -3.68 12.39 -24.03
C GLY A 183 -4.27 10.99 -23.85
N LYS A 184 -5.02 10.47 -24.85
CA LYS A 184 -5.46 9.07 -24.86
C LYS A 184 -4.27 8.10 -24.96
N ALA A 185 -3.28 8.42 -25.78
CA ALA A 185 -2.04 7.62 -25.84
C ALA A 185 -1.27 7.67 -24.52
N VAL A 186 -1.35 8.78 -23.76
CA VAL A 186 -0.77 8.88 -22.41
C VAL A 186 -1.53 8.00 -21.41
N THR A 187 -2.87 8.06 -21.40
CA THR A 187 -3.69 7.29 -20.46
C THR A 187 -3.61 5.79 -20.70
N ASP A 188 -3.63 5.37 -21.97
CA ASP A 188 -3.71 3.96 -22.35
C ASP A 188 -2.34 3.27 -22.29
N LEU A 189 -1.27 4.03 -22.04
CA LEU A 189 0.11 3.55 -22.04
C LEU A 189 0.34 2.40 -21.05
N GLN A 190 0.99 1.33 -21.52
CA GLN A 190 1.39 0.19 -20.71
C GLN A 190 2.93 0.12 -20.63
N PRO A 191 3.55 0.80 -19.66
CA PRO A 191 5.01 0.85 -19.53
C PRO A 191 5.62 -0.50 -19.14
N GLN A 192 6.81 -0.80 -19.66
CA GLN A 192 7.64 -1.92 -19.24
C GLN A 192 8.71 -1.40 -18.27
N PHE A 193 8.45 -1.45 -16.95
CA PHE A 193 9.28 -0.77 -15.94
C PHE A 193 10.75 -1.22 -15.94
N ASP A 194 11.02 -2.51 -16.17
CA ASP A 194 12.38 -3.04 -16.28
C ASP A 194 13.15 -2.44 -17.47
N GLU A 195 12.45 -2.18 -18.58
CA GLU A 195 13.03 -1.55 -19.75
C GLU A 195 13.23 -0.04 -19.51
N ILE A 196 12.28 0.62 -18.83
CA ILE A 196 12.43 2.03 -18.42
C ILE A 196 13.64 2.22 -17.51
N GLN A 197 13.95 1.25 -16.64
CA GLN A 197 15.15 1.30 -15.81
C GLN A 197 16.45 1.32 -16.63
N ARG A 198 16.42 0.84 -17.88
CA ARG A 198 17.55 0.86 -18.82
C ARG A 198 17.57 2.10 -19.72
N CYS A 199 16.48 2.88 -19.76
CA CYS A 199 16.43 4.13 -20.53
C CYS A 199 17.44 5.16 -20.00
N PRO A 200 17.89 6.11 -20.85
CA PRO A 200 18.71 7.23 -20.42
C PRO A 200 17.95 8.15 -19.45
N GLY A 201 18.70 8.96 -18.69
CA GLY A 201 18.14 9.91 -17.74
C GLY A 201 17.74 9.32 -16.40
N ARG A 202 17.21 10.16 -15.50
CA ARG A 202 16.82 9.77 -14.14
C ARG A 202 15.42 9.14 -14.09
N GLY A 203 14.46 9.76 -14.75
CA GLY A 203 13.09 9.25 -14.93
C GLY A 203 12.54 9.59 -16.32
N VAL A 204 11.30 9.15 -16.58
CA VAL A 204 10.61 9.35 -17.86
C VAL A 204 9.28 10.07 -17.63
N ILE A 205 9.14 11.27 -18.19
CA ILE A 205 7.94 12.10 -18.18
C ILE A 205 7.25 11.92 -19.52
N ILE A 206 6.07 11.31 -19.51
CA ILE A 206 5.20 11.17 -20.68
C ILE A 206 4.27 12.36 -20.75
N THR A 207 4.05 12.92 -21.94
CA THR A 207 3.03 13.95 -22.14
C THR A 207 2.40 13.89 -23.52
N GLY A 208 1.18 14.42 -23.66
CA GLY A 208 0.47 14.49 -24.94
C GLY A 208 -0.67 15.51 -24.86
N PRO A 209 -1.13 16.03 -26.02
CA PRO A 209 -2.18 17.05 -26.04
C PRO A 209 -3.49 16.45 -25.53
N ALA A 210 -4.18 17.15 -24.65
CA ALA A 210 -5.40 16.63 -24.06
C ALA A 210 -6.51 16.46 -25.12
N PRO A 211 -7.45 15.50 -24.93
CA PRO A 211 -8.58 15.35 -25.84
C PRO A 211 -9.45 16.62 -25.89
N PRO A 212 -9.99 17.00 -27.06
CA PRO A 212 -10.92 18.14 -27.17
C PRO A 212 -12.10 17.98 -26.22
N GLY A 213 -12.48 19.06 -25.53
CA GLY A 213 -13.60 19.08 -24.60
C GLY A 213 -13.31 18.47 -23.21
N SER A 214 -12.08 17.99 -22.96
CA SER A 214 -11.70 17.44 -21.64
C SER A 214 -11.56 18.50 -20.54
N GLY A 215 -11.46 19.78 -20.90
CA GLY A 215 -11.18 20.87 -19.95
C GLY A 215 -9.70 21.03 -19.58
N PHE A 216 -8.83 20.19 -20.13
CA PHE A 216 -7.38 20.22 -19.93
C PHE A 216 -6.65 20.58 -21.21
N ASP A 217 -5.40 21.02 -21.07
CA ASP A 217 -4.52 21.36 -22.19
C ASP A 217 -3.61 20.22 -22.59
N PHE A 218 -3.08 19.50 -21.61
CA PHE A 218 -2.22 18.34 -21.84
C PHE A 218 -2.35 17.35 -20.70
N PHE A 219 -2.08 16.08 -21.03
CA PHE A 219 -1.99 15.00 -20.07
C PHE A 219 -0.53 14.63 -19.83
N SER A 220 -0.25 14.08 -18.65
CA SER A 220 1.08 13.59 -18.29
C SER A 220 1.04 12.29 -17.49
N ARG A 221 2.13 11.54 -17.48
CA ARG A 221 2.46 10.45 -16.53
C ARG A 221 3.96 10.50 -16.25
N VAL A 222 4.39 10.08 -15.07
CA VAL A 222 5.82 10.15 -14.69
C VAL A 222 6.26 8.82 -14.11
N PHE A 223 7.30 8.24 -14.71
CA PHE A 223 7.87 6.96 -14.31
C PHE A 223 9.28 7.14 -13.78
N GLY A 224 9.58 6.57 -12.62
CA GLY A 224 10.90 6.68 -12.00
C GLY A 224 11.47 5.37 -11.45
N PRO A 225 11.44 4.21 -12.15
CA PRO A 225 11.94 2.95 -11.59
C PRO A 225 13.35 3.00 -11.01
N LYS A 226 14.24 3.84 -11.57
CA LYS A 226 15.60 4.08 -11.03
C LYS A 226 15.63 4.70 -9.64
N MET A 227 14.54 5.37 -9.25
CA MET A 227 14.33 6.00 -7.95
C MET A 227 13.55 5.09 -6.99
N GLY A 228 13.29 3.84 -7.38
CA GLY A 228 12.55 2.88 -6.57
C GLY A 228 11.02 3.03 -6.63
N ILE A 229 10.49 3.90 -7.50
CA ILE A 229 9.05 4.07 -7.72
C ILE A 229 8.71 3.84 -9.19
N ASN A 230 7.79 2.91 -9.47
CA ASN A 230 7.43 2.63 -10.87
C ASN A 230 6.74 3.84 -11.52
N GLU A 231 5.74 4.41 -10.85
CA GLU A 231 4.99 5.59 -11.32
C GLU A 231 4.76 6.56 -10.15
N ASP A 232 5.02 7.84 -10.38
CA ASP A 232 4.68 8.91 -9.44
C ASP A 232 3.24 9.40 -9.68
N LEU A 233 2.54 9.71 -8.59
CA LEU A 233 1.10 9.96 -8.58
C LEU A 233 0.78 11.33 -9.18
N VAL A 234 1.43 12.39 -8.70
CA VAL A 234 1.37 13.75 -9.27
C VAL A 234 2.68 14.50 -9.04
N THR A 235 3.35 14.91 -10.12
CA THR A 235 4.74 15.37 -10.07
C THR A 235 4.85 16.85 -10.42
N GLY A 236 4.87 17.72 -9.39
CA GLY A 236 4.95 19.17 -9.61
C GLY A 236 6.21 19.63 -10.37
N SER A 237 7.37 19.02 -10.10
CA SER A 237 8.64 19.37 -10.78
C SER A 237 8.61 19.06 -12.27
N ALA A 238 8.00 17.95 -12.68
CA ALA A 238 7.79 17.64 -14.10
C ALA A 238 6.96 18.71 -14.78
N HIS A 239 5.97 19.29 -14.09
CA HIS A 239 5.11 20.34 -14.63
C HIS A 239 5.82 21.70 -14.76
N CYS A 240 6.88 21.97 -13.98
CA CYS A 240 7.76 23.10 -14.23
C CYS A 240 8.55 22.98 -15.54
N ALA A 241 8.80 21.76 -16.01
CA ALA A 241 9.41 21.49 -17.31
C ALA A 241 8.37 21.54 -18.44
N LEU A 242 7.22 20.91 -18.20
CA LEU A 242 6.12 20.83 -19.18
C LEU A 242 5.48 22.19 -19.47
N ALA A 243 5.42 23.11 -18.49
CA ALA A 243 4.93 24.48 -18.73
C ALA A 243 5.72 25.19 -19.84
N GLY A 244 7.06 25.08 -19.81
CA GLY A 244 7.92 25.64 -20.85
C GLY A 244 7.77 24.96 -22.21
N TYR A 245 7.59 23.65 -22.23
CA TYR A 245 7.34 22.88 -23.47
C TYR A 245 6.01 23.28 -24.11
N TRP A 246 4.92 23.20 -23.34
CA TRP A 246 3.57 23.41 -23.84
C TRP A 246 3.27 24.88 -24.14
N SER A 247 3.93 25.84 -23.48
CA SER A 247 3.85 27.25 -23.87
C SER A 247 4.26 27.47 -25.32
N LYS A 248 5.40 26.92 -25.72
CA LYS A 248 5.91 27.04 -27.09
C LYS A 248 5.02 26.30 -28.10
N LYS A 249 4.39 25.20 -27.70
CA LYS A 249 3.54 24.38 -28.58
C LYS A 249 2.13 24.94 -28.75
N LEU A 250 1.56 25.52 -27.70
CA LEU A 250 0.17 26.02 -27.68
C LEU A 250 0.07 27.55 -27.84
N GLY A 251 1.17 28.29 -27.69
CA GLY A 251 1.20 29.75 -27.80
C GLY A 251 0.46 30.46 -26.66
N LYS A 252 0.50 29.90 -25.44
CA LYS A 252 -0.16 30.46 -24.25
C LYS A 252 0.66 30.21 -22.98
N CYS A 253 0.37 30.92 -21.89
CA CYS A 253 1.11 30.82 -20.63
C CYS A 253 0.31 30.20 -19.47
N ASP A 254 -1.01 30.15 -19.58
CA ASP A 254 -1.89 29.53 -18.57
C ASP A 254 -2.34 28.16 -19.03
N PHE A 255 -2.19 27.15 -18.16
CA PHE A 255 -2.51 25.77 -18.45
C PHE A 255 -3.30 25.11 -17.33
N VAL A 256 -4.20 24.21 -17.72
CA VAL A 256 -4.77 23.20 -16.83
C VAL A 256 -4.27 21.84 -17.30
N ALA A 257 -3.45 21.20 -16.46
CA ALA A 257 -2.81 19.92 -16.76
C ALA A 257 -3.45 18.80 -15.93
N TYR A 258 -3.52 17.60 -16.52
CA TYR A 258 -3.95 16.39 -15.83
C TYR A 258 -2.85 15.33 -15.84
N GLN A 259 -2.37 14.93 -14.66
CA GLN A 259 -1.48 13.76 -14.54
C GLN A 259 -2.33 12.51 -14.40
N ALA A 260 -2.31 11.66 -15.42
CA ALA A 260 -3.15 10.47 -15.56
C ALA A 260 -2.55 9.24 -14.88
N SER A 261 -2.10 9.37 -13.64
CA SER A 261 -1.70 8.24 -12.79
C SER A 261 -2.93 7.48 -12.27
N ALA A 262 -2.72 6.39 -11.53
CA ALA A 262 -3.78 5.64 -10.87
C ALA A 262 -4.65 6.51 -9.92
N ARG A 263 -4.09 7.57 -9.34
CA ARG A 263 -4.82 8.50 -8.46
C ARG A 263 -5.31 9.75 -9.19
N GLY A 264 -4.74 10.12 -10.33
CA GLY A 264 -5.11 11.33 -11.07
C GLY A 264 -4.71 12.60 -10.30
N GLY A 265 -4.42 13.69 -11.02
CA GLY A 265 -4.16 14.97 -10.37
C GLY A 265 -4.28 16.14 -11.32
N ILE A 266 -4.76 17.28 -10.79
CA ILE A 266 -5.00 18.50 -11.55
C ILE A 266 -4.00 19.57 -11.11
N LEU A 267 -3.28 20.15 -12.07
CA LEU A 267 -2.35 21.25 -11.84
C LEU A 267 -2.75 22.44 -12.69
N ASN A 268 -2.87 23.61 -12.06
CA ASN A 268 -3.06 24.87 -12.76
C ASN A 268 -1.70 25.58 -12.82
N LEU A 269 -1.23 25.91 -14.01
CA LEU A 269 0.11 26.44 -14.22
C LEU A 269 0.03 27.80 -14.90
N HIS A 270 0.83 28.75 -14.43
CA HIS A 270 1.09 29.99 -15.14
C HIS A 270 2.60 30.14 -15.37
N LEU A 271 3.02 30.28 -16.62
CA LEU A 271 4.40 30.57 -16.97
C LEU A 271 4.61 32.09 -17.11
N ASP A 272 5.39 32.68 -16.21
CA ASP A 272 5.92 34.02 -16.40
C ASP A 272 7.20 33.94 -17.25
N GLU A 273 7.06 34.26 -18.54
CA GLU A 273 8.17 34.25 -19.49
C GLU A 273 9.23 35.32 -19.20
N LYS A 274 8.88 36.42 -18.50
CA LYS A 274 9.84 37.49 -18.20
C LYS A 274 10.76 37.07 -17.07
N THR A 275 10.20 36.46 -16.03
CA THR A 275 10.99 36.01 -14.87
C THR A 275 11.48 34.58 -14.99
N GLN A 276 11.04 33.82 -16.00
CA GLN A 276 11.32 32.39 -16.18
C GLN A 276 10.86 31.57 -14.96
N ARG A 277 9.65 31.85 -14.46
CA ARG A 277 9.07 31.20 -13.29
C ARG A 277 7.71 30.58 -13.62
N VAL A 278 7.39 29.50 -12.93
CA VAL A 278 6.13 28.78 -13.04
C VAL A 278 5.38 28.93 -11.73
N LEU A 279 4.24 29.61 -11.78
CA LEU A 279 3.28 29.62 -10.69
C LEU A 279 2.47 28.35 -10.79
N LEU A 280 2.79 27.38 -9.93
CA LEU A 280 2.15 26.08 -9.88
C LEU A 280 1.10 26.08 -8.79
N ARG A 281 -0.15 25.84 -9.17
CA ARG A 281 -1.31 25.88 -8.29
C ARG A 281 -1.97 24.51 -8.20
N GLY A 282 -2.32 24.12 -6.99
CA GLY A 282 -3.05 22.88 -6.72
C GLY A 282 -3.96 23.03 -5.51
N LYS A 283 -5.09 22.33 -5.56
CA LYS A 283 -5.93 22.12 -4.38
C LYS A 283 -5.32 21.04 -3.49
N ALA A 284 -5.68 21.05 -2.23
CA ALA A 284 -5.31 20.01 -1.29
C ALA A 284 -6.41 19.77 -0.27
N ILE A 285 -6.43 18.54 0.26
CA ILE A 285 -7.40 18.08 1.26
C ILE A 285 -6.69 17.22 2.32
N THR A 286 -6.95 17.51 3.58
CA THR A 286 -6.51 16.65 4.69
C THR A 286 -7.39 15.40 4.75
N VAL A 287 -6.77 14.21 4.73
CA VAL A 287 -7.47 12.91 4.81
C VAL A 287 -7.21 12.18 6.12
N MET A 288 -6.21 12.61 6.89
CA MET A 288 -5.94 12.07 8.22
C MET A 288 -5.38 13.16 9.13
N GLU A 289 -5.81 13.18 10.39
CA GLU A 289 -5.27 14.03 11.44
C GLU A 289 -4.99 13.22 12.70
N ALA A 290 -3.85 13.50 13.33
CA ALA A 290 -3.24 12.51 14.21
C ALA A 290 -2.09 13.05 15.07
N SER A 291 -1.58 12.16 15.92
CA SER A 291 -0.41 12.39 16.77
C SER A 291 0.51 11.17 16.75
N HIS A 292 1.80 11.38 16.56
CA HIS A 292 2.85 10.35 16.53
C HIS A 292 3.55 10.29 17.88
N PHE A 293 3.60 9.13 18.53
CA PHE A 293 4.25 8.99 19.84
C PHE A 293 5.77 8.91 19.70
N LEU A 294 6.48 9.67 20.53
CA LEU A 294 7.92 9.57 20.66
C LEU A 294 8.23 8.51 21.73
N PHE A 295 8.73 7.35 21.31
CA PHE A 295 8.88 6.19 22.19
C PHE A 295 9.62 6.46 23.51
N THR A 296 9.06 5.94 24.58
CA THR A 296 9.77 5.35 25.73
C THR A 296 9.24 3.91 25.91
N TYR A 297 10.10 2.98 26.33
CA TYR A 297 9.68 1.62 26.68
C TYR A 297 8.63 1.67 27.80
N GLY A 298 7.36 1.43 27.47
CA GLY A 298 6.25 1.35 28.41
C GLY A 298 5.33 0.19 28.07
N LEU A 299 5.03 -0.65 29.06
CA LEU A 299 3.98 -1.67 28.96
C LEU A 299 2.62 -0.99 28.87
N VAL A 300 1.92 -1.14 27.76
CA VAL A 300 0.51 -0.72 27.63
C VAL A 300 -0.36 -1.96 27.80
N ASN A 301 -1.15 -1.99 28.87
CA ASN A 301 -2.26 -2.93 29.05
C ASN A 301 -3.48 -2.33 28.34
N ALA A 302 -3.86 -2.88 27.19
CA ALA A 302 -5.08 -2.49 26.49
C ALA A 302 -6.02 -3.71 26.39
N ASP A 303 -7.19 -3.61 27.03
CA ASP A 303 -8.24 -4.65 27.07
C ASP A 303 -9.15 -4.65 25.82
N LYS A 304 -8.89 -3.77 24.86
CA LYS A 304 -9.62 -3.60 23.60
C LYS A 304 -8.63 -3.33 22.48
N ILE A 305 -8.83 -4.00 21.34
CA ILE A 305 -8.09 -3.73 20.10
C ILE A 305 -9.15 -3.50 19.02
N GLU A 306 -9.19 -2.29 18.47
CA GLU A 306 -10.07 -1.92 17.37
C GLU A 306 -9.23 -1.93 16.09
N PHE A 307 -9.64 -2.74 15.10
CA PHE A 307 -9.00 -2.77 13.79
C PHE A 307 -9.88 -1.96 12.82
N LEU A 308 -9.30 -0.95 12.17
CA LEU A 308 -9.89 -0.34 10.98
C LEU A 308 -9.37 -1.10 9.76
N THR A 309 -10.25 -1.84 9.09
CA THR A 309 -10.00 -2.35 7.73
C THR A 309 -10.97 -1.64 6.77
N LEU A 310 -10.70 -1.75 5.46
CA LEU A 310 -11.49 -1.14 4.38
C LEU A 310 -13.01 -1.49 4.37
N PHE A 311 -13.49 -2.30 5.31
CA PHE A 311 -14.84 -2.89 5.34
C PHE A 311 -15.60 -2.67 6.67
N GLY A 312 -15.19 -1.70 7.49
CA GLY A 312 -15.89 -1.29 8.71
C GLY A 312 -15.13 -1.60 10.00
N VAL A 313 -15.72 -1.20 11.13
CA VAL A 313 -15.12 -1.32 12.47
C VAL A 313 -15.17 -2.77 12.96
N LEU A 314 -14.02 -3.42 13.04
CA LEU A 314 -13.88 -4.72 13.70
C LEU A 314 -13.63 -4.48 15.19
N ILE A 315 -14.59 -4.88 16.03
CA ILE A 315 -14.45 -4.84 17.49
C ILE A 315 -13.90 -6.19 17.96
N GLY A 316 -12.59 -6.27 18.19
CA GLY A 316 -11.94 -7.43 18.78
C GLY A 316 -11.90 -7.35 20.30
N LYS A 317 -12.24 -8.43 21.00
CA LYS A 317 -12.08 -8.55 22.45
C LYS A 317 -11.02 -9.58 22.79
N ARG A 318 -10.12 -9.25 23.71
CA ARG A 318 -9.15 -10.18 24.31
C ARG A 318 -9.89 -11.08 25.33
N VAL A 319 -9.85 -12.40 25.16
CA VAL A 319 -10.72 -13.32 25.93
C VAL A 319 -9.99 -14.14 27.03
N SER A 320 -8.65 -14.16 27.13
CA SER A 320 -8.02 -14.78 28.32
C SER A 320 -6.58 -14.37 28.66
N GLU A 321 -6.24 -14.50 29.95
CA GLU A 321 -4.90 -14.53 30.52
C GLU A 321 -4.41 -15.98 30.66
N SER A 322 -4.01 -16.61 29.57
CA SER A 322 -3.08 -17.74 29.63
C SER A 322 -2.00 -17.55 28.56
N GLN A 323 -0.75 -17.80 28.92
CA GLN A 323 0.43 -17.31 28.20
C GLN A 323 0.70 -17.99 26.83
N GLU A 324 -0.24 -18.73 26.25
CA GLU A 324 0.04 -19.72 25.20
C GLU A 324 -0.83 -19.68 23.92
N CYS A 325 -1.84 -18.80 23.78
CA CYS A 325 -2.63 -18.65 22.55
C CYS A 325 -3.19 -17.23 22.39
N VAL A 326 -3.17 -16.67 21.18
CA VAL A 326 -4.02 -15.51 20.84
C VAL A 326 -5.28 -16.05 20.17
N LEU A 327 -6.38 -16.08 20.92
CA LEU A 327 -7.71 -16.32 20.37
C LEU A 327 -8.20 -14.99 19.79
N ILE A 328 -8.42 -14.94 18.48
CA ILE A 328 -9.05 -13.79 17.83
C ILE A 328 -10.54 -14.13 17.67
N GLU A 329 -11.38 -13.37 18.34
CA GLU A 329 -12.84 -13.48 18.25
C GLU A 329 -13.35 -12.33 17.37
N LEU A 330 -13.99 -12.69 16.26
CA LEU A 330 -14.60 -11.74 15.33
C LEU A 330 -16.11 -11.94 15.35
N ASP A 331 -16.83 -10.85 15.58
CA ASP A 331 -18.30 -10.83 15.60
C ASP A 331 -18.81 -10.16 14.32
N LEU A 332 -19.40 -10.94 13.41
CA LEU A 332 -19.78 -10.52 12.05
C LEU A 332 -21.27 -10.76 11.79
N PRO A 333 -21.97 -9.94 10.99
CA PRO A 333 -23.36 -10.20 10.62
C PRO A 333 -23.50 -11.43 9.71
N ILE A 334 -24.65 -12.12 9.76
CA ILE A 334 -25.00 -13.18 8.79
C ILE A 334 -25.17 -12.57 7.40
N VAL A 335 -24.61 -13.24 6.38
CA VAL A 335 -24.84 -12.91 4.98
C VAL A 335 -26.07 -13.67 4.48
N PRO A 336 -27.12 -12.99 3.98
CA PRO A 336 -28.28 -13.66 3.41
C PRO A 336 -27.90 -14.35 2.09
N LEU A 337 -28.44 -15.56 1.88
CA LEU A 337 -28.25 -16.33 0.66
C LEU A 337 -29.57 -16.48 -0.10
N SER A 338 -29.49 -16.35 -1.42
CA SER A 338 -30.60 -16.67 -2.34
C SER A 338 -30.27 -17.90 -3.17
N ASP A 339 -31.33 -18.59 -3.65
CA ASP A 339 -31.17 -19.67 -4.61
C ASP A 339 -30.62 -19.12 -5.93
N PHE A 340 -29.65 -19.83 -6.49
CA PHE A 340 -29.09 -19.51 -7.81
C PHE A 340 -29.74 -20.38 -8.89
N ASP A 341 -29.73 -19.92 -10.14
CA ASP A 341 -30.41 -20.63 -11.23
C ASP A 341 -29.81 -22.03 -11.47
N SER A 342 -30.64 -23.05 -11.27
CA SER A 342 -30.27 -24.45 -11.49
C SER A 342 -29.89 -24.77 -12.95
N ALA A 343 -30.27 -23.92 -13.90
CA ALA A 343 -29.88 -24.05 -15.32
C ALA A 343 -28.37 -23.83 -15.54
N GLU A 344 -27.70 -23.12 -14.63
CA GLU A 344 -26.26 -22.80 -14.72
C GLU A 344 -25.36 -23.91 -14.15
N VAL A 345 -25.95 -24.93 -13.49
CA VAL A 345 -25.21 -26.05 -12.87
C VAL A 345 -24.28 -26.78 -13.85
N PRO A 346 -24.67 -27.10 -15.10
CA PRO A 346 -23.78 -27.75 -16.06
C PRO A 346 -22.59 -26.88 -16.47
N SER A 347 -22.79 -25.56 -16.57
CA SER A 347 -21.75 -24.58 -16.91
C SER A 347 -20.71 -24.48 -15.79
N ILE A 348 -21.19 -24.32 -14.55
CA ILE A 348 -20.34 -24.26 -13.36
C ILE A 348 -19.62 -25.59 -13.11
N SER A 349 -20.31 -26.72 -13.31
CA SER A 349 -19.70 -28.05 -13.20
C SER A 349 -18.53 -28.21 -14.18
N LYS A 350 -18.68 -27.72 -15.42
CA LYS A 350 -17.60 -27.76 -16.42
C LYS A 350 -16.38 -26.97 -15.99
N VAL A 351 -16.57 -25.75 -15.50
CA VAL A 351 -15.49 -24.86 -15.00
C VAL A 351 -14.77 -25.46 -13.78
N LEU A 352 -15.50 -26.24 -12.99
CA LEU A 352 -14.97 -26.98 -11.85
C LEU A 352 -14.50 -28.40 -12.23
N SER A 353 -13.99 -28.58 -13.45
CA SER A 353 -13.43 -29.85 -13.94
C SER A 353 -14.40 -31.03 -13.91
N GLY A 354 -15.69 -30.78 -14.13
CA GLY A 354 -16.75 -31.80 -14.12
C GLY A 354 -17.24 -32.19 -12.72
N ALA A 355 -17.01 -31.36 -11.70
CA ALA A 355 -17.45 -31.63 -10.33
C ALA A 355 -18.97 -31.82 -10.24
N SER A 356 -19.41 -32.81 -9.45
CA SER A 356 -20.83 -33.04 -9.19
C SER A 356 -21.35 -31.96 -8.24
N VAL A 357 -21.99 -30.94 -8.80
CA VAL A 357 -22.60 -29.83 -8.05
C VAL A 357 -24.02 -30.23 -7.63
N ILE A 358 -24.31 -30.16 -6.33
CA ILE A 358 -25.61 -30.53 -5.75
C ILE A 358 -26.41 -29.34 -5.23
N GLY A 359 -25.84 -28.13 -5.29
CA GLY A 359 -26.53 -26.89 -4.95
C GLY A 359 -25.71 -25.66 -5.34
N LEU A 360 -26.41 -24.59 -5.68
CA LEU A 360 -25.84 -23.28 -5.97
C LEU A 360 -26.60 -22.21 -5.18
N LYS A 361 -25.87 -21.31 -4.55
CA LYS A 361 -26.40 -20.14 -3.84
C LYS A 361 -25.60 -18.90 -4.25
N ILE A 362 -26.19 -17.72 -4.04
CA ILE A 362 -25.47 -16.45 -4.22
C ILE A 362 -25.70 -15.54 -3.02
N THR A 363 -24.66 -14.83 -2.59
CA THR A 363 -24.77 -13.83 -1.52
C THR A 363 -25.56 -12.62 -2.03
N THR A 364 -26.48 -12.10 -1.22
CA THR A 364 -27.34 -10.98 -1.64
C THR A 364 -26.62 -9.62 -1.65
N THR A 365 -25.41 -9.55 -1.11
CA THR A 365 -24.67 -8.30 -0.88
C THR A 365 -23.44 -8.15 -1.76
N GLU A 366 -22.75 -9.25 -2.09
CA GLU A 366 -21.45 -9.21 -2.78
C GLU A 366 -21.45 -10.00 -4.11
N GLU A 367 -22.55 -10.69 -4.42
CA GLU A 367 -22.68 -11.57 -5.58
C GLU A 367 -21.66 -12.72 -5.60
N ASP A 368 -21.24 -13.20 -4.43
CA ASP A 368 -20.36 -14.36 -4.33
C ASP A 368 -21.14 -15.64 -4.62
N LEU A 369 -20.59 -16.47 -5.49
CA LEU A 369 -21.19 -17.74 -5.89
C LEU A 369 -20.78 -18.83 -4.90
N ILE A 370 -21.75 -19.45 -4.24
CA ILE A 370 -21.52 -20.59 -3.34
C ILE A 370 -21.93 -21.87 -4.07
N VAL A 371 -20.97 -22.79 -4.21
CA VAL A 371 -21.15 -24.08 -4.87
C VAL A 371 -21.10 -25.19 -3.83
N VAL A 372 -22.18 -25.95 -3.71
CA VAL A 372 -22.28 -27.07 -2.78
C VAL A 372 -21.96 -28.37 -3.50
N LEU A 373 -20.93 -29.06 -3.01
CA LEU A 373 -20.52 -30.39 -3.46
C LEU A 373 -21.03 -31.47 -2.49
N PRO A 374 -21.17 -32.74 -2.95
CA PRO A 374 -21.79 -33.81 -2.18
C PRO A 374 -21.04 -34.23 -0.92
N SER A 375 -19.76 -33.90 -0.81
CA SER A 375 -18.96 -34.20 0.38
C SER A 375 -17.76 -33.26 0.50
N GLY A 376 -17.22 -33.14 1.72
CA GLY A 376 -15.97 -32.43 1.96
C GLY A 376 -14.78 -33.07 1.22
N LYS A 377 -14.83 -34.39 0.98
CA LYS A 377 -13.85 -35.06 0.11
C LYS A 377 -13.90 -34.52 -1.32
N ALA A 378 -15.09 -34.31 -1.88
CA ALA A 378 -15.24 -33.72 -3.21
C ALA A 378 -14.75 -32.25 -3.26
N VAL A 379 -14.84 -31.51 -2.14
CA VAL A 379 -14.26 -30.16 -2.01
C VAL A 379 -12.74 -30.21 -2.00
N ALA A 380 -12.15 -31.11 -1.20
CA ALA A 380 -10.71 -31.25 -1.07
C ALA A 380 -10.05 -31.76 -2.37
N ASP A 381 -10.68 -32.73 -3.04
CA ASP A 381 -10.14 -33.35 -4.26
C ASP A 381 -10.32 -32.47 -5.52
N LEU A 382 -10.97 -31.31 -5.40
CA LEU A 382 -11.28 -30.45 -6.54
C LEU A 382 -10.01 -29.92 -7.22
N GLN A 383 -9.99 -29.94 -8.55
CA GLN A 383 -8.91 -29.37 -9.37
C GLN A 383 -9.48 -28.20 -10.19
N PRO A 384 -9.45 -26.97 -9.65
CA PRO A 384 -10.06 -25.80 -10.30
C PRO A 384 -9.28 -25.34 -11.53
N GLN A 385 -9.98 -24.91 -12.57
CA GLN A 385 -9.39 -24.24 -13.74
C GLN A 385 -9.54 -22.72 -13.57
N PHE A 386 -8.54 -22.07 -12.98
CA PHE A 386 -8.64 -20.67 -12.53
C PHE A 386 -8.91 -19.67 -13.67
N ASP A 387 -8.39 -19.90 -14.87
CA ASP A 387 -8.68 -19.04 -16.03
C ASP A 387 -10.15 -19.13 -16.46
N GLU A 388 -10.78 -20.30 -16.33
CA GLU A 388 -12.22 -20.46 -16.59
C GLU A 388 -13.06 -19.86 -15.46
N ILE A 389 -12.62 -20.01 -14.20
CA ILE A 389 -13.26 -19.40 -13.02
C ILE A 389 -13.21 -17.86 -13.11
N ARG A 390 -12.11 -17.28 -13.62
CA ARG A 390 -11.98 -15.83 -13.87
C ARG A 390 -13.06 -15.31 -14.82
N GLY A 391 -13.51 -16.13 -15.75
CA GLY A 391 -14.59 -15.83 -16.70
C GLY A 391 -16.01 -16.03 -16.18
N CYS A 392 -16.19 -16.60 -14.97
CA CYS A 392 -17.51 -16.91 -14.42
C CYS A 392 -18.23 -15.72 -13.78
N LEU A 393 -19.55 -15.88 -13.59
CA LEU A 393 -20.43 -14.93 -12.91
C LEU A 393 -20.23 -14.99 -11.39
N GLY A 394 -19.96 -13.83 -10.78
CA GLY A 394 -19.64 -13.63 -9.35
C GLY A 394 -18.27 -12.97 -9.12
N LYS A 395 -18.06 -12.38 -7.94
CA LYS A 395 -16.75 -11.82 -7.53
C LYS A 395 -15.85 -12.92 -6.98
N ALA A 396 -16.26 -13.60 -5.90
CA ALA A 396 -15.61 -14.80 -5.38
C ALA A 396 -16.47 -16.07 -5.57
N VAL A 397 -15.82 -17.24 -5.64
CA VAL A 397 -16.44 -18.57 -5.71
C VAL A 397 -16.08 -19.37 -4.46
N ILE A 398 -17.09 -19.69 -3.64
CA ILE A 398 -16.94 -20.44 -2.39
C ILE A 398 -17.45 -21.87 -2.61
N ILE A 399 -16.56 -22.85 -2.58
CA ILE A 399 -16.92 -24.27 -2.66
C ILE A 399 -17.12 -24.80 -1.25
N THR A 400 -18.18 -25.57 -0.99
CA THR A 400 -18.40 -26.20 0.32
C THR A 400 -19.09 -27.56 0.24
N GLY A 401 -18.90 -28.42 1.24
CA GLY A 401 -19.46 -29.76 1.28
C GLY A 401 -19.37 -30.38 2.66
N SER A 402 -20.29 -31.30 2.99
CA SER A 402 -20.41 -31.87 4.34
C SER A 402 -19.22 -32.76 4.65
N ALA A 403 -18.58 -32.56 5.78
CA ALA A 403 -17.41 -33.33 6.15
C ALA A 403 -17.80 -34.76 6.55
N PRO A 404 -16.92 -35.76 6.35
CA PRO A 404 -17.15 -37.12 6.84
C PRO A 404 -17.25 -37.14 8.38
N PRO A 405 -18.17 -37.92 8.99
CA PRO A 405 -18.35 -37.96 10.44
C PRO A 405 -17.06 -38.24 11.24
N GLU A 406 -16.18 -39.06 10.68
CA GLU A 406 -14.90 -39.45 11.25
C GLU A 406 -13.81 -38.34 11.21
N SER A 407 -14.05 -37.24 10.50
CA SER A 407 -13.04 -36.18 10.31
C SER A 407 -12.92 -35.20 11.49
N GLY A 408 -13.90 -35.18 12.40
CA GLY A 408 -13.97 -34.19 13.49
C GLY A 408 -14.38 -32.78 13.03
N PHE A 409 -14.70 -32.61 11.74
CA PHE A 409 -15.22 -31.38 11.16
C PHE A 409 -16.68 -31.57 10.72
N ASP A 410 -17.39 -30.47 10.57
CA ASP A 410 -18.78 -30.44 10.13
C ASP A 410 -18.93 -30.22 8.63
N PHE A 411 -18.08 -29.36 8.06
CA PHE A 411 -18.03 -29.11 6.63
C PHE A 411 -16.64 -28.66 6.19
N PHE A 412 -16.33 -28.89 4.91
CA PHE A 412 -15.14 -28.37 4.26
C PHE A 412 -15.49 -27.19 3.36
N SER A 413 -14.53 -26.30 3.12
CA SER A 413 -14.67 -25.18 2.21
C SER A 413 -13.39 -24.91 1.38
N ARG A 414 -13.51 -24.23 0.25
CA ARG A 414 -12.42 -23.61 -0.52
C ARG A 414 -12.92 -22.30 -1.13
N VAL A 415 -12.03 -21.33 -1.35
CA VAL A 415 -12.41 -19.99 -1.81
C VAL A 415 -11.51 -19.57 -2.97
N PHE A 416 -12.11 -19.16 -4.08
CA PHE A 416 -11.39 -18.73 -5.29
C PHE A 416 -11.83 -17.31 -5.70
N ASP A 417 -10.88 -16.39 -5.94
CA ASP A 417 -11.15 -15.03 -6.44
C ASP A 417 -10.12 -14.57 -7.51
N PRO A 418 -10.06 -15.27 -8.65
CA PRO A 418 -9.05 -14.99 -9.67
C PRO A 418 -9.28 -13.64 -10.39
N LYS A 419 -10.40 -12.93 -10.15
CA LYS A 419 -10.65 -11.57 -10.64
C LYS A 419 -9.88 -10.51 -9.86
N MET A 420 -9.67 -10.73 -8.57
CA MET A 420 -8.84 -9.89 -7.70
C MET A 420 -7.36 -10.28 -7.74
N GLY A 421 -6.97 -11.20 -8.64
CA GLY A 421 -5.61 -11.73 -8.74
C GLY A 421 -5.30 -12.85 -7.74
N ILE A 422 -6.31 -13.39 -7.04
CA ILE A 422 -6.16 -14.43 -6.03
C ILE A 422 -6.75 -15.74 -6.56
N ASN A 423 -5.91 -16.63 -7.10
CA ASN A 423 -6.42 -17.90 -7.64
C ASN A 423 -7.15 -18.73 -6.57
N GLU A 424 -6.56 -18.86 -5.38
CA GLU A 424 -7.17 -19.53 -4.23
C GLU A 424 -6.75 -18.84 -2.93
N ASP A 425 -7.73 -18.50 -2.10
CA ASP A 425 -7.45 -17.99 -0.76
C ASP A 425 -7.18 -19.15 0.20
N LEU A 426 -6.18 -18.96 1.06
CA LEU A 426 -5.64 -20.00 1.91
C LEU A 426 -6.54 -20.26 3.12
N VAL A 427 -6.97 -19.22 3.85
CA VAL A 427 -7.97 -19.32 4.94
C VAL A 427 -8.74 -18.01 5.12
N THR A 428 -10.05 -18.00 4.89
CA THR A 428 -10.85 -16.77 4.83
C THR A 428 -12.02 -16.78 5.80
N GLY A 429 -12.03 -15.87 6.77
CA GLY A 429 -13.13 -15.75 7.75
C GLY A 429 -14.46 -15.28 7.13
N SER A 430 -14.42 -14.32 6.19
CA SER A 430 -15.62 -13.75 5.56
C SER A 430 -16.42 -14.79 4.76
N ALA A 431 -15.75 -15.65 3.99
CA ALA A 431 -16.40 -16.75 3.27
C ALA A 431 -17.10 -17.72 4.21
N HIS A 432 -16.51 -18.00 5.38
CA HIS A 432 -17.12 -18.87 6.39
C HIS A 432 -18.34 -18.24 7.05
N CYS A 433 -18.34 -16.92 7.27
CA CYS A 433 -19.52 -16.19 7.70
C CYS A 433 -20.64 -16.24 6.65
N ALA A 434 -20.29 -16.18 5.36
CA ALA A 434 -21.26 -16.26 4.28
C ALA A 434 -21.99 -17.62 4.22
N ILE A 435 -21.29 -18.72 4.52
CA ILE A 435 -21.86 -20.08 4.48
C ILE A 435 -22.35 -20.59 5.85
N ALA A 436 -22.11 -19.86 6.95
CA ALA A 436 -22.50 -20.29 8.30
C ALA A 436 -24.02 -20.49 8.44
N GLY A 437 -24.83 -19.54 7.93
CA GLY A 437 -26.29 -19.65 7.97
C GLY A 437 -26.84 -20.82 7.15
N TYR A 438 -26.17 -21.18 6.05
CA TYR A 438 -26.50 -22.37 5.26
C TYR A 438 -26.24 -23.66 6.06
N TRP A 439 -25.04 -23.79 6.62
CA TRP A 439 -24.64 -24.99 7.37
C TRP A 439 -25.39 -25.15 8.68
N SER A 440 -25.75 -24.06 9.36
CA SER A 440 -26.61 -24.10 10.54
C SER A 440 -27.96 -24.78 10.26
N LYS A 441 -28.64 -24.33 9.20
CA LYS A 441 -29.92 -24.92 8.77
C LYS A 441 -29.77 -26.36 8.33
N LYS A 442 -28.67 -26.68 7.63
CA LYS A 442 -28.39 -28.03 7.11
C LYS A 442 -28.09 -29.03 8.23
N LEU A 443 -27.34 -28.62 9.25
CA LEU A 443 -26.85 -29.47 10.34
C LEU A 443 -27.75 -29.42 11.58
N GLY A 444 -28.68 -28.46 11.67
CA GLY A 444 -29.60 -28.30 12.79
C GLY A 444 -28.91 -27.90 14.10
N LYS A 445 -27.81 -27.14 14.02
CA LYS A 445 -27.04 -26.68 15.18
C LYS A 445 -26.53 -25.25 14.98
N CYS A 446 -25.99 -24.65 16.03
CA CYS A 446 -25.43 -23.28 16.00
C CYS A 446 -23.91 -23.24 16.14
N ASP A 447 -23.29 -24.31 16.66
CA ASP A 447 -21.85 -24.43 16.80
C ASP A 447 -21.30 -25.41 15.76
N PHE A 448 -20.32 -24.97 14.98
CA PHE A 448 -19.70 -25.77 13.92
C PHE A 448 -18.18 -25.66 13.95
N VAL A 449 -17.53 -26.73 13.51
CA VAL A 449 -16.09 -26.76 13.22
C VAL A 449 -15.90 -26.98 11.72
N ALA A 450 -15.37 -25.97 11.04
CA ALA A 450 -15.12 -25.99 9.61
C ALA A 450 -13.64 -26.20 9.30
N TYR A 451 -13.35 -26.79 8.15
CA TYR A 451 -11.99 -26.92 7.62
C TYR A 451 -11.91 -26.32 6.20
N GLN A 452 -11.09 -25.30 5.99
CA GLN A 452 -10.79 -24.81 4.64
C GLN A 452 -9.78 -25.76 4.00
N ALA A 453 -10.17 -26.52 2.99
CA ALA A 453 -9.35 -27.55 2.34
C ALA A 453 -8.49 -26.98 1.19
N SER A 454 -7.76 -25.89 1.48
CA SER A 454 -6.80 -25.27 0.56
C SER A 454 -5.37 -25.80 0.80
N ALA A 455 -4.41 -25.36 -0.01
CA ALA A 455 -2.99 -25.69 0.15
C ALA A 455 -2.41 -25.34 1.53
N ARG A 456 -2.95 -24.31 2.22
CA ARG A 456 -2.61 -23.95 3.61
C ARG A 456 -3.88 -23.81 4.46
N GLY A 457 -4.71 -24.85 4.42
CA GLY A 457 -5.99 -24.93 5.08
C GLY A 457 -5.99 -24.70 6.59
N GLY A 458 -7.13 -24.30 7.14
CA GLY A 458 -7.27 -23.92 8.54
C GLY A 458 -8.58 -24.37 9.16
N ILE A 459 -8.57 -24.54 10.48
CA ILE A 459 -9.76 -24.88 11.28
C ILE A 459 -10.41 -23.59 11.76
N LEU A 460 -11.71 -23.44 11.48
CA LEU A 460 -12.52 -22.34 11.96
C LEU A 460 -13.63 -22.88 12.86
N ASN A 461 -13.73 -22.37 14.08
CA ASN A 461 -14.86 -22.63 14.96
C ASN A 461 -15.85 -21.47 14.79
N LEU A 462 -17.11 -21.81 14.55
CA LEU A 462 -18.16 -20.85 14.27
C LEU A 462 -19.30 -21.04 15.26
N HIS A 463 -19.84 -19.95 15.77
CA HIS A 463 -21.08 -19.93 16.54
C HIS A 463 -22.08 -18.96 15.88
N LEU A 464 -23.26 -19.46 15.53
CA LEU A 464 -24.35 -18.66 14.98
C LEU A 464 -25.30 -18.24 16.11
N ASP A 465 -25.40 -16.94 16.35
CA ASP A 465 -26.46 -16.39 17.20
C ASP A 465 -27.71 -16.09 16.35
N GLU A 466 -28.67 -17.00 16.40
CA GLU A 466 -29.94 -16.88 15.68
C GLU A 466 -30.77 -15.67 16.11
N LYS A 467 -30.60 -15.15 17.34
CA LYS A 467 -31.38 -14.00 17.82
C LYS A 467 -30.83 -12.69 17.27
N THR A 468 -29.51 -12.55 17.22
CA THR A 468 -28.86 -11.32 16.74
C THR A 468 -28.54 -11.37 15.25
N GLN A 469 -28.71 -12.54 14.62
CA GLN A 469 -28.31 -12.80 13.24
C GLN A 469 -26.82 -12.50 13.01
N ARG A 470 -25.98 -12.94 13.94
CA ARG A 470 -24.52 -12.74 13.90
C ARG A 470 -23.79 -14.07 13.98
N VAL A 471 -22.63 -14.11 13.34
CA VAL A 471 -21.68 -15.21 13.32
C VAL A 471 -20.47 -14.79 14.13
N LEU A 472 -20.26 -15.50 15.23
CA LEU A 472 -19.03 -15.44 15.99
C LEU A 472 -18.03 -16.41 15.38
N LEU A 473 -16.91 -15.90 14.90
CA LEU A 473 -15.86 -16.69 14.29
C LEU A 473 -14.64 -16.73 15.21
N ARG A 474 -14.18 -17.95 15.49
CA ARG A 474 -13.06 -18.28 16.37
C ARG A 474 -12.08 -19.17 15.62
N GLY A 475 -11.03 -18.57 15.10
CA GLY A 475 -9.89 -19.28 14.54
C GLY A 475 -8.80 -19.48 15.60
N LYS A 476 -8.14 -20.63 15.60
CA LYS A 476 -6.81 -20.71 16.22
C LYS A 476 -5.82 -20.27 15.16
N GLY A 477 -5.19 -19.10 15.34
CA GLY A 477 -4.01 -18.75 14.56
C GLY A 477 -2.92 -19.78 14.87
N ILE A 478 -2.68 -20.68 13.94
CA ILE A 478 -1.58 -21.65 14.00
C ILE A 478 -0.67 -21.26 12.85
N THR A 479 0.56 -20.84 13.15
CA THR A 479 1.58 -20.71 12.12
C THR A 479 1.98 -22.11 11.68
N VAL A 480 1.44 -22.58 10.57
CA VAL A 480 1.78 -23.89 9.99
C VAL A 480 2.80 -23.69 8.87
N MET A 481 3.96 -24.29 9.05
CA MET A 481 4.92 -24.56 7.98
C MET A 481 5.43 -25.99 8.21
N GLU A 482 4.90 -26.96 7.48
CA GLU A 482 5.56 -28.26 7.31
C GLU A 482 6.46 -28.15 6.07
N VAL A 483 7.77 -28.19 6.28
CA VAL A 483 8.76 -28.17 5.20
C VAL A 483 9.38 -29.56 5.12
N PRO A 484 9.11 -30.36 4.07
CA PRO A 484 9.88 -31.56 3.85
C PRO A 484 11.31 -31.17 3.48
N ARG A 485 12.27 -31.76 4.18
CA ARG A 485 13.70 -31.53 3.98
C ARG A 485 14.20 -32.42 2.84
N ALA A 486 14.85 -31.81 1.85
CA ALA A 486 15.71 -32.50 0.91
C ALA A 486 17.17 -32.06 1.15
N ASP A 487 18.12 -32.96 0.90
CA ASP A 487 19.53 -32.62 0.87
C ASP A 487 19.87 -31.87 -0.44
N PHE A 488 20.83 -30.94 -0.35
CA PHE A 488 21.21 -29.97 -1.37
C PHE A 488 21.94 -30.64 -2.57
N ASP A 489 21.71 -30.17 -3.80
CA ASP A 489 22.57 -30.54 -4.94
C ASP A 489 23.84 -29.69 -4.94
N SER A 490 25.00 -30.35 -4.83
CA SER A 490 26.33 -29.74 -4.64
C SER A 490 26.79 -28.80 -5.77
N ALA A 491 26.06 -28.70 -6.88
CA ALA A 491 26.41 -27.89 -8.05
C ALA A 491 26.10 -26.37 -7.91
N GLU A 492 25.15 -25.96 -7.06
CA GLU A 492 24.67 -24.56 -6.95
C GLU A 492 25.35 -23.72 -5.86
N VAL A 493 26.21 -24.35 -5.08
CA VAL A 493 26.89 -23.73 -3.93
C VAL A 493 27.75 -22.50 -4.29
N PRO A 494 28.50 -22.47 -5.42
CA PRO A 494 29.36 -21.32 -5.75
C PRO A 494 28.63 -20.01 -6.07
N SER A 495 27.43 -20.05 -6.66
CA SER A 495 26.62 -18.87 -7.01
C SER A 495 26.00 -18.20 -5.78
N ILE A 496 25.60 -18.99 -4.78
CA ILE A 496 25.09 -18.49 -3.49
C ILE A 496 26.20 -17.79 -2.69
N PHE A 497 27.41 -18.34 -2.68
CA PHE A 497 28.56 -17.69 -2.02
C PHE A 497 28.90 -16.32 -2.61
N LYS A 498 28.73 -16.17 -3.93
CA LYS A 498 28.89 -14.88 -4.62
C LYS A 498 27.77 -13.90 -4.27
N ALA A 499 26.53 -14.38 -4.10
CA ALA A 499 25.37 -13.57 -3.73
C ALA A 499 25.40 -13.08 -2.26
N LEU A 500 26.03 -13.83 -1.35
CA LEU A 500 26.14 -13.49 0.08
C LEU A 500 27.39 -12.65 0.43
N SER A 501 28.00 -11.99 -0.57
CA SER A 501 29.12 -11.05 -0.40
C SER A 501 30.30 -11.58 0.45
N GLY A 502 30.59 -12.88 0.40
CA GLY A 502 31.71 -13.49 1.12
C GLY A 502 31.44 -13.89 2.58
N ALA A 503 30.18 -13.92 3.02
CA ALA A 503 29.83 -14.45 4.33
C ALA A 503 30.25 -15.93 4.49
N SER A 504 30.80 -16.29 5.66
CA SER A 504 31.11 -17.67 6.00
C SER A 504 29.80 -18.42 6.33
N VAL A 505 29.35 -19.27 5.41
CA VAL A 505 28.14 -20.07 5.58
C VAL A 505 28.46 -21.27 6.47
N ILE A 506 27.85 -21.32 7.65
CA ILE A 506 28.04 -22.40 8.63
C ILE A 506 27.06 -23.57 8.44
N ASP A 507 25.94 -23.34 7.75
CA ASP A 507 24.90 -24.32 7.43
C ASP A 507 23.99 -23.76 6.34
N LEU A 508 23.52 -24.60 5.42
CA LEU A 508 22.66 -24.22 4.29
C LEU A 508 21.49 -25.19 4.22
N LYS A 509 20.26 -24.66 4.22
CA LYS A 509 19.01 -25.45 4.21
C LYS A 509 18.02 -24.83 3.23
N ILE A 510 17.36 -25.66 2.42
CA ILE A 510 16.29 -25.24 1.49
C ILE A 510 14.94 -25.49 2.15
N THR A 511 14.05 -24.51 2.03
CA THR A 511 12.61 -24.70 2.24
C THR A 511 11.97 -25.04 0.90
N THR A 512 11.27 -26.17 0.80
CA THR A 512 10.81 -26.79 -0.46
C THR A 512 9.52 -26.18 -1.04
N THR A 513 9.23 -24.91 -0.77
CA THR A 513 8.05 -24.21 -1.31
C THR A 513 8.50 -23.07 -2.23
N GLU A 514 8.21 -23.20 -3.53
CA GLU A 514 8.60 -22.27 -4.60
C GLU A 514 7.85 -20.91 -4.58
N GLU A 515 6.98 -20.62 -3.59
CA GLU A 515 6.08 -19.45 -3.64
C GLU A 515 6.26 -18.41 -2.50
N ASP A 516 7.28 -18.53 -1.65
CA ASP A 516 7.48 -17.61 -0.51
C ASP A 516 8.30 -16.34 -0.86
N LEU A 517 7.84 -15.56 -1.84
CA LEU A 517 8.38 -14.22 -2.10
C LEU A 517 7.27 -13.17 -2.01
N ILE A 518 7.05 -12.70 -0.77
CA ILE A 518 6.77 -11.32 -0.31
C ILE A 518 6.03 -11.44 1.03
N ASP A 519 6.79 -11.61 2.12
CA ASP A 519 6.29 -11.38 3.48
C ASP A 519 7.38 -10.63 4.27
N ILE A 520 7.07 -9.39 4.65
CA ILE A 520 8.04 -8.42 5.19
C ILE A 520 8.13 -8.52 6.73
N VAL A 521 7.32 -9.38 7.38
CA VAL A 521 7.42 -9.68 8.83
C VAL A 521 7.28 -11.19 9.09
N THR A 522 8.43 -11.85 9.18
CA THR A 522 8.58 -13.30 9.04
C THR A 522 8.33 -14.13 10.31
N GLY A 523 7.11 -14.07 10.86
CA GLY A 523 6.68 -15.09 11.84
C GLY A 523 6.82 -16.51 11.28
N THR A 524 6.55 -16.65 9.99
CA THR A 524 6.71 -17.84 9.16
C THR A 524 8.16 -18.37 9.17
N ALA A 525 9.17 -17.57 8.85
CA ALA A 525 10.57 -18.04 8.82
C ALA A 525 11.07 -18.54 10.18
N HIS A 526 10.66 -17.89 11.28
CA HIS A 526 11.05 -18.33 12.62
C HIS A 526 10.39 -19.65 13.02
N CYS A 527 9.17 -19.92 12.57
CA CYS A 527 8.53 -21.23 12.72
C CYS A 527 9.30 -22.33 11.97
N ALA A 528 9.76 -22.05 10.74
CA ALA A 528 10.57 -22.98 9.97
C ALA A 528 11.90 -23.32 10.66
N LEU A 529 12.53 -22.28 11.23
CA LEU A 529 13.82 -22.40 11.91
C LEU A 529 13.71 -22.95 13.34
N ALA A 530 12.51 -23.00 13.93
CA ALA A 530 12.32 -23.39 15.32
C ALA A 530 12.76 -24.83 15.60
N GLY A 531 12.41 -25.78 14.73
CA GLY A 531 12.83 -27.18 14.85
C GLY A 531 14.36 -27.35 14.73
N TYR A 532 15.00 -26.54 13.88
CA TYR A 532 16.45 -26.53 13.72
C TYR A 532 17.15 -26.00 14.99
N TRP A 533 16.74 -24.82 15.45
CA TRP A 533 17.34 -24.19 16.62
C TRP A 533 17.01 -24.91 17.91
N SER A 534 15.81 -25.48 18.06
CA SER A 534 15.47 -26.32 19.22
C SER A 534 16.46 -27.48 19.36
N LYS A 535 16.72 -28.20 18.26
CA LYS A 535 17.69 -29.30 18.23
C LYS A 535 19.12 -28.82 18.50
N LYS A 536 19.53 -27.69 17.91
CA LYS A 536 20.90 -27.15 18.03
C LYS A 536 21.19 -26.55 19.41
N LEU A 537 20.18 -25.95 20.04
CA LEU A 537 20.27 -25.31 21.36
C LEU A 537 19.88 -26.27 22.50
N GLY A 538 19.28 -27.42 22.20
CA GLY A 538 18.82 -28.40 23.18
C GLY A 538 17.67 -27.90 24.06
N LYS A 539 16.80 -27.03 23.54
CA LYS A 539 15.70 -26.42 24.30
C LYS A 539 14.52 -26.04 23.42
N CYS A 540 13.31 -26.18 23.96
CA CYS A 540 12.06 -25.83 23.27
C CYS A 540 11.75 -24.34 23.30
N ASP A 541 12.22 -23.62 24.32
CA ASP A 541 12.03 -22.18 24.49
C ASP A 541 13.29 -21.38 24.13
N PHE A 542 13.16 -20.43 23.20
CA PHE A 542 14.27 -19.57 22.80
C PHE A 542 13.81 -18.23 22.25
N ALA A 543 14.61 -17.20 22.50
CA ALA A 543 14.46 -15.91 21.85
C ALA A 543 15.19 -15.93 20.51
N ALA A 544 14.54 -15.39 19.48
CA ALA A 544 15.15 -15.06 18.21
C ALA A 544 15.05 -13.55 17.97
N TYR A 545 16.00 -13.02 17.21
CA TYR A 545 15.97 -11.64 16.75
C TYR A 545 15.96 -11.66 15.23
N GLN A 546 14.90 -11.10 14.63
CA GLN A 546 14.85 -10.94 13.18
C GLN A 546 15.82 -9.82 12.80
N ALA A 547 16.96 -10.18 12.22
CA ALA A 547 17.97 -9.21 11.77
C ALA A 547 17.54 -8.58 10.43
N SER A 548 16.52 -7.71 10.48
CA SER A 548 16.05 -6.89 9.35
C SER A 548 15.96 -5.41 9.75
N ALA A 549 15.73 -4.53 8.79
CA ALA A 549 15.60 -3.09 9.04
C ALA A 549 14.45 -2.76 10.04
N ARG A 550 13.40 -3.58 10.10
CA ARG A 550 12.31 -3.52 11.10
C ARG A 550 12.33 -4.71 12.05
N GLY A 551 13.53 -5.12 12.47
CA GLY A 551 13.76 -6.29 13.32
C GLY A 551 13.04 -6.23 14.67
N GLY A 552 12.83 -7.40 15.26
CA GLY A 552 12.16 -7.53 16.55
C GLY A 552 12.57 -8.79 17.27
N ILE A 553 12.42 -8.78 18.61
CA ILE A 553 12.61 -9.96 19.43
C ILE A 553 11.32 -10.79 19.39
N LEU A 554 11.46 -12.03 18.97
CA LEU A 554 10.43 -13.05 19.03
C LEU A 554 10.83 -14.08 20.08
N ASN A 555 9.90 -14.44 20.96
CA ASN A 555 10.05 -15.56 21.86
C ASN A 555 9.31 -16.76 21.27
N LEU A 556 10.04 -17.83 21.05
CA LEU A 556 9.56 -19.06 20.43
C LEU A 556 9.44 -20.17 21.46
N HIS A 557 8.39 -20.97 21.32
CA HIS A 557 8.25 -22.27 21.99
C HIS A 557 7.88 -23.34 20.97
N LEU A 558 8.69 -24.40 20.84
CA LEU A 558 8.39 -25.57 20.00
C LEU A 558 7.77 -26.68 20.85
N ASP A 559 6.53 -27.06 20.55
CA ASP A 559 5.93 -28.27 21.08
C ASP A 559 6.41 -29.48 20.26
N GLU A 560 7.29 -30.29 20.86
CA GLU A 560 7.88 -31.45 20.19
C GLU A 560 6.87 -32.55 19.83
N LYS A 561 5.72 -32.62 20.52
CA LYS A 561 4.70 -33.65 20.23
C LYS A 561 3.86 -33.29 19.02
N THR A 562 3.52 -32.02 18.88
CA THR A 562 2.64 -31.54 17.81
C THR A 562 3.40 -30.86 16.68
N GLN A 563 4.72 -30.68 16.82
CA GLN A 563 5.59 -29.90 15.93
C GLN A 563 5.11 -28.46 15.71
N ARG A 564 4.33 -27.93 16.67
CA ARG A 564 3.79 -26.57 16.60
C ARG A 564 4.74 -25.58 17.25
N VAL A 565 4.81 -24.39 16.68
CA VAL A 565 5.64 -23.30 17.19
C VAL A 565 4.75 -22.16 17.67
N LEU A 566 4.86 -21.82 18.95
CA LEU A 566 4.24 -20.65 19.54
C LEU A 566 5.20 -19.45 19.43
N LEU A 567 4.72 -18.34 18.86
CA LEU A 567 5.45 -17.09 18.74
C LEU A 567 4.85 -16.04 19.68
N ARG A 568 5.71 -15.32 20.40
CA ARG A 568 5.33 -14.23 21.30
C ARG A 568 6.24 -13.02 21.07
N GLY A 569 5.66 -11.84 20.91
CA GLY A 569 6.41 -10.60 20.67
C GLY A 569 5.79 -9.42 21.40
N LYS A 570 6.51 -8.29 21.45
CA LYS A 570 5.97 -7.02 21.92
C LYS A 570 5.51 -6.21 20.71
N ALA A 571 4.27 -5.73 20.75
CA ALA A 571 3.79 -4.71 19.83
C ALA A 571 3.91 -3.34 20.50
N ILE A 572 4.13 -2.30 19.72
CA ILE A 572 4.13 -0.93 20.20
C ILE A 572 3.36 -0.07 19.20
N THR A 573 2.47 0.78 19.72
CA THR A 573 1.79 1.79 18.90
C THR A 573 2.78 2.88 18.50
N VAL A 574 3.00 3.03 17.19
CA VAL A 574 3.93 4.02 16.64
C VAL A 574 3.19 5.30 16.25
N MET A 575 1.99 5.15 15.66
CA MET A 575 1.14 6.22 15.17
C MET A 575 -0.31 5.96 15.56
N GLU A 576 -1.07 7.02 15.89
CA GLU A 576 -2.51 6.97 16.14
C GLU A 576 -3.17 8.18 15.48
N GLY A 577 -4.31 7.99 14.80
CA GLY A 577 -4.96 9.03 14.02
C GLY A 577 -6.41 8.71 13.66
N SER A 578 -7.14 9.74 13.22
CA SER A 578 -8.49 9.61 12.67
C SER A 578 -8.48 9.79 11.16
N LEU A 579 -9.17 8.90 10.44
CA LEU A 579 -9.41 9.04 9.00
C LEU A 579 -10.55 10.03 8.79
N LEU A 580 -10.31 11.05 7.95
CA LEU A 580 -11.29 12.06 7.57
C LEU A 580 -11.82 11.67 6.18
N VAL A 581 -13.06 11.21 6.12
CA VAL A 581 -13.73 10.73 4.89
C VAL A 581 -14.98 11.52 4.59
#